data_AF-A0A4R9C256-F1
#
_entry.id   AF-A0A4R9C256-F1
#
_cell.length_a   1.000
_cell.length_b   1.000
_cell.length_c   1.000
_cell.angle_alpha   90.00
_cell.angle_beta   90.00
_cell.angle_gamma   90.00
#
_symmetry.space_group_name_H-M   'P 1'
#
loop_
_entity.id
_entity.type
_entity.pdbx_description
1 polymer ?
#
loop_
_entity_poly.entity_id
_entity_poly.type
_entity_poly.pdbx_seq_one_letter_code
_entity_poly.pdbx_strand_id
1 'polypeptide(L)'
;MKRKCKIGIGIILFVLILLALILFFIQYNNNFYKKTLLNSWGISIKKPYNIDVLYESERGFVNDGQRILKLNSKNFDYSIDCAECYRNVELDSDMKLLSEMIKNAGLTRLIKLKDIKIIDSVKKNKHDSFFFKTLIIIFDENKKIYYIFENII
;
A
#
# COMPACT_ATOMS: atom_id res chain seq x y z
N MET A 1 0.61 34.64 48.65
CA MET A 1 1.46 33.90 47.68
C MET A 1 0.64 32.84 46.95
N LYS A 2 0.27 33.04 45.66
CA LYS A 2 -0.43 32.03 44.83
C LYS A 2 0.17 32.02 43.42
N ARG A 3 1.29 31.33 43.22
CA ARG A 3 1.89 31.08 41.90
C ARG A 3 2.46 29.66 41.85
N LYS A 4 1.60 28.63 41.90
CA LYS A 4 2.02 27.24 41.65
C LYS A 4 1.14 26.45 40.67
N CYS A 5 -0.04 26.94 40.27
CA CYS A 5 -0.92 26.20 39.33
C CYS A 5 -0.68 26.43 37.83
N LYS A 6 0.16 27.40 37.41
CA LYS A 6 0.26 27.76 35.98
C LYS A 6 1.17 26.85 35.14
N ILE A 7 2.09 26.11 35.77
CA ILE A 7 3.09 25.28 35.06
C ILE A 7 2.47 23.96 34.59
N GLY A 8 1.54 23.38 35.35
CA GLY A 8 0.88 22.11 34.98
C GLY A 8 -0.02 22.20 33.76
N ILE A 9 -0.72 23.33 33.58
CA ILE A 9 -1.65 23.55 32.45
C ILE A 9 -0.88 23.63 31.13
N GLY A 10 0.29 24.27 31.10
CA GLY A 10 1.12 24.39 29.91
C GLY A 10 1.65 23.06 29.40
N ILE A 11 2.08 22.18 30.30
CA ILE A 11 2.58 20.84 29.96
C ILE A 11 1.46 19.97 29.38
N ILE A 12 0.27 20.00 30.00
CA ILE A 12 -0.91 19.26 29.50
C ILE A 12 -1.29 19.75 28.10
N LEU A 13 -1.30 21.08 27.87
CA LEU A 13 -1.62 21.65 26.56
C LEU A 13 -0.58 21.23 25.50
N PHE A 14 0.70 21.24 25.84
CA PHE A 14 1.78 20.84 24.94
C PHE A 14 1.67 19.36 24.53
N VAL A 15 1.41 18.46 25.49
CA VAL A 15 1.21 17.03 25.21
C VAL A 15 -0.02 16.81 24.30
N LEU A 16 -1.11 17.54 24.52
CA LEU A 16 -2.30 17.45 23.68
C LEU A 16 -2.04 17.93 22.24
N ILE A 17 -1.28 19.02 22.05
CA ILE A 17 -0.90 19.52 20.72
C ILE A 17 0.00 18.51 20.01
N LEU A 18 0.98 17.95 20.72
CA LEU A 18 1.88 16.94 20.15
C LEU A 18 1.10 15.68 19.73
N LEU A 19 0.16 15.22 20.56
CA LEU A 19 -0.70 14.08 20.24
C LEU A 19 -1.58 14.35 19.02
N ALA A 20 -2.16 15.55 18.92
CA ALA A 20 -2.96 15.95 17.76
C ALA A 20 -2.14 15.98 16.46
N LEU A 21 -0.89 16.47 16.51
CA LEU A 21 0.02 16.45 15.36
C LEU A 21 0.37 15.03 14.92
N ILE A 22 0.65 14.13 15.86
CA ILE A 22 0.94 12.71 15.57
C ILE A 22 -0.28 12.06 14.90
N LEU A 23 -1.49 12.28 15.44
CA LEU A 23 -2.72 11.74 14.87
C LEU A 23 -3.00 12.30 13.47
N PHE A 24 -2.75 13.60 13.25
CA PHE A 24 -2.89 14.23 11.94
C PHE A 24 -1.95 13.61 10.91
N PHE A 25 -0.67 13.39 11.25
CA PHE A 25 0.31 12.76 10.35
C PHE A 25 -0.09 11.32 9.98
N ILE A 26 -0.53 10.52 10.96
CA ILE A 26 -1.00 9.15 10.72
C ILE A 26 -2.20 9.17 9.76
N GLN A 27 -3.16 10.07 9.98
CA GLN A 27 -4.37 10.15 9.16
C GLN A 27 -4.08 10.67 7.74
N TYR A 28 -3.17 11.64 7.60
CA TYR A 28 -2.73 12.16 6.30
C TYR A 28 -2.05 11.07 5.46
N ASN A 29 -1.09 10.35 6.04
CA ASN A 29 -0.40 9.25 5.35
C ASN A 29 -1.38 8.14 4.92
N ASN A 30 -2.26 7.71 5.82
CA ASN A 30 -3.25 6.67 5.49
C ASN A 30 -4.18 7.10 4.34
N ASN A 31 -4.63 8.36 4.33
CA ASN A 31 -5.47 8.87 3.24
C ASN A 31 -4.70 9.02 1.92
N PHE A 32 -3.43 9.40 1.98
CA PHE A 32 -2.57 9.51 0.81
C PHE A 32 -2.40 8.15 0.11
N TYR A 33 -2.10 7.09 0.87
CA TYR A 33 -1.93 5.74 0.31
C TYR A 33 -3.24 5.17 -0.23
N LYS A 34 -4.36 5.36 0.49
CA LYS A 34 -5.70 5.00 0.00
C LYS A 34 -5.99 5.65 -1.35
N LYS A 35 -5.79 6.96 -1.46
CA LYS A 35 -6.03 7.71 -2.70
C LYS A 35 -5.08 7.28 -3.83
N THR A 36 -3.83 6.98 -3.50
CA THR A 36 -2.81 6.60 -4.49
C THR A 36 -3.06 5.21 -5.08
N LEU A 37 -3.47 4.23 -4.27
CA LEU A 37 -3.82 2.88 -4.77
C LEU A 37 -5.02 2.95 -5.73
N LEU A 38 -6.09 3.64 -5.33
CA LEU A 38 -7.31 3.79 -6.14
C LEU A 38 -7.00 4.50 -7.49
N ASN A 39 -6.18 5.55 -7.47
CA ASN A 39 -5.85 6.32 -8.66
C ASN A 39 -4.84 5.63 -9.59
N SER A 40 -3.88 4.88 -9.05
CA SER A 40 -2.77 4.33 -9.85
C SER A 40 -3.18 3.12 -10.68
N TRP A 41 -4.12 2.33 -10.15
CA TRP A 41 -4.54 1.04 -10.71
C TRP A 41 -6.01 0.97 -11.10
N GLY A 42 -6.80 2.03 -10.85
CA GLY A 42 -8.25 1.98 -11.07
C GLY A 42 -8.94 0.92 -10.22
N ILE A 43 -8.33 0.56 -9.08
CA ILE A 43 -8.95 -0.35 -8.12
C ILE A 43 -10.01 0.44 -7.37
N SER A 44 -11.21 -0.09 -7.24
CA SER A 44 -12.23 0.38 -6.32
C SER A 44 -12.45 -0.68 -5.25
N ILE A 45 -12.33 -0.32 -3.98
CA ILE A 45 -12.53 -1.24 -2.86
C ILE A 45 -13.83 -0.85 -2.16
N LYS A 46 -14.81 -1.76 -2.17
CA LYS A 46 -16.19 -1.46 -1.75
C LYS A 46 -16.39 -1.51 -0.24
N LYS A 47 -15.59 -2.30 0.48
CA LYS A 47 -15.69 -2.49 1.93
C LYS A 47 -14.61 -1.70 2.67
N PRO A 48 -14.82 -1.30 3.94
CA PRO A 48 -13.79 -0.62 4.71
C PRO A 48 -12.51 -1.47 4.84
N TYR A 49 -11.36 -0.84 4.69
CA TYR A 49 -10.05 -1.46 4.81
C TYR A 49 -9.05 -0.52 5.47
N ASN A 50 -8.08 -1.11 6.15
CA ASN A 50 -6.89 -0.43 6.63
C ASN A 50 -5.69 -0.87 5.77
N ILE A 51 -4.90 0.10 5.32
CA ILE A 51 -3.66 -0.11 4.57
C ILE A 51 -2.49 0.17 5.52
N ASP A 52 -1.58 -0.78 5.63
CA ASP A 52 -0.25 -0.56 6.19
C ASP A 52 0.78 -0.67 5.04
N VAL A 53 1.69 0.30 4.92
CA VAL A 53 2.81 0.21 3.96
C VAL A 53 3.92 -0.60 4.62
N LEU A 54 4.23 -1.76 4.07
CA LEU A 54 5.31 -2.62 4.59
C LEU A 54 6.66 -2.26 3.99
N TYR A 55 6.65 -1.80 2.74
CA TYR A 55 7.85 -1.42 2.01
C TYR A 55 7.49 -0.42 0.92
N GLU A 56 8.35 0.57 0.73
CA GLU A 56 8.38 1.44 -0.44
C GLU A 56 9.85 1.62 -0.81
N SER A 57 10.19 1.48 -2.10
CA SER A 57 11.56 1.66 -2.57
C SER A 57 12.06 3.08 -2.32
N GLU A 58 13.38 3.25 -2.15
CA GLU A 58 14.00 4.53 -1.79
C GLU A 58 13.73 5.67 -2.78
N ARG A 59 13.51 5.35 -4.07
CA ARG A 59 13.16 6.33 -5.11
C ARG A 59 11.71 6.84 -5.00
N GLY A 60 10.90 6.28 -4.10
CA GLY A 60 9.47 6.51 -3.96
C GLY A 60 8.65 5.81 -5.04
N PHE A 61 7.34 5.64 -4.81
CA PHE A 61 6.45 4.94 -5.75
C PHE A 61 5.90 5.82 -6.90
N VAL A 62 6.24 7.10 -6.95
CA VAL A 62 5.46 8.07 -7.76
C VAL A 62 5.63 7.86 -9.27
N ASN A 63 6.75 7.28 -9.76
CA ASN A 63 6.97 7.05 -11.20
C ASN A 63 7.87 5.84 -11.57
N ASP A 64 8.75 5.39 -10.68
CA ASP A 64 9.66 4.23 -10.86
C ASP A 64 9.94 3.70 -9.47
N GLY A 65 9.48 2.49 -9.16
CA GLY A 65 9.65 1.92 -7.84
C GLY A 65 8.70 0.79 -7.48
N GLN A 66 8.96 0.25 -6.29
CA GLN A 66 8.22 -0.87 -5.71
C GLN A 66 7.51 -0.41 -4.44
N ARG A 67 6.29 -0.90 -4.24
CA ARG A 67 5.55 -0.69 -3.00
C ARG A 67 4.83 -1.98 -2.60
N ILE A 68 4.85 -2.28 -1.31
CA ILE A 68 4.19 -3.46 -0.75
C ILE A 68 3.26 -3.00 0.35
N LEU A 69 1.98 -3.26 0.15
CA LEU A 69 0.90 -2.87 1.02
C LEU A 69 0.31 -4.11 1.70
N LYS A 70 -0.10 -3.93 2.93
CA LYS A 70 -0.86 -4.89 3.72
C LYS A 70 -2.26 -4.34 3.92
N LEU A 71 -3.25 -5.07 3.42
CA LEU A 71 -4.66 -4.73 3.55
C LEU A 71 -5.33 -5.62 4.57
N ASN A 72 -5.65 -5.02 5.71
CA ASN A 72 -6.47 -5.65 6.74
C ASN A 72 -7.94 -5.45 6.36
N SER A 73 -8.52 -6.43 5.67
CA SER A 73 -9.96 -6.49 5.38
C SER A 73 -10.46 -7.92 5.57
N LYS A 74 -11.57 -8.07 6.31
CA LYS A 74 -12.23 -9.36 6.49
C LYS A 74 -12.83 -9.90 5.19
N ASN A 75 -13.12 -9.02 4.24
CA ASN A 75 -13.72 -9.32 2.94
C ASN A 75 -13.21 -8.29 1.92
N PHE A 76 -12.20 -8.63 1.13
CA PHE A 76 -11.67 -7.74 0.10
C PHE A 76 -12.50 -7.87 -1.18
N ASP A 77 -13.58 -7.07 -1.25
CA ASP A 77 -14.40 -6.91 -2.44
C ASP A 77 -13.89 -5.69 -3.21
N TYR A 78 -13.24 -5.94 -4.34
CA TYR A 78 -12.66 -4.91 -5.19
C TYR A 78 -13.01 -5.14 -6.66
N SER A 79 -13.16 -4.05 -7.40
CA SER A 79 -13.23 -4.03 -8.86
C SER A 79 -12.01 -3.32 -9.43
N ILE A 80 -11.62 -3.68 -10.65
CA ILE A 80 -10.51 -3.06 -11.36
C ILE A 80 -11.03 -2.61 -12.71
N ASP A 81 -11.09 -1.30 -12.88
CA ASP A 81 -11.53 -0.67 -14.12
C ASP A 81 -10.31 -0.53 -15.04
N CYS A 82 -9.89 -1.64 -15.64
CA CYS A 82 -8.83 -1.62 -16.63
C CYS A 82 -9.20 -2.42 -17.87
N ALA A 83 -9.33 -1.72 -19.00
CA ALA A 83 -9.69 -2.28 -20.29
C ALA A 83 -8.56 -3.11 -20.93
N GLU A 84 -7.30 -2.94 -20.48
CA GLU A 84 -6.11 -3.57 -21.07
C GLU A 84 -5.34 -4.46 -20.07
N CYS A 85 -5.84 -4.65 -18.85
CA CYS A 85 -5.09 -5.30 -17.77
C CYS A 85 -5.43 -6.78 -17.62
N TYR A 86 -5.19 -7.59 -18.64
CA TYR A 86 -5.26 -9.04 -18.47
C TYR A 86 -4.22 -9.70 -19.38
N ARG A 87 -3.03 -9.96 -18.84
CA ARG A 87 -2.11 -10.97 -19.39
C ARG A 87 -2.21 -12.23 -18.55
N ASN A 88 -2.11 -13.38 -19.19
CA ASN A 88 -1.94 -14.65 -18.50
C ASN A 88 -0.56 -14.67 -17.81
N VAL A 89 -0.53 -15.13 -16.55
CA VAL A 89 0.69 -15.26 -15.74
C VAL A 89 1.73 -16.10 -16.47
N GLU A 90 2.94 -15.56 -16.65
CA GLU A 90 4.10 -16.33 -17.07
C GLU A 90 4.80 -16.85 -15.81
N LEU A 91 4.53 -18.12 -15.50
CA LEU A 91 4.86 -18.76 -14.23
C LEU A 91 6.30 -18.54 -13.76
N ASP A 92 7.29 -18.50 -14.65
CA ASP A 92 8.70 -18.42 -14.24
C ASP A 92 9.20 -17.00 -14.00
N SER A 93 8.83 -16.03 -14.85
CA SER A 93 9.25 -14.63 -14.69
C SER A 93 8.55 -13.98 -13.50
N ASP A 94 7.26 -14.24 -13.37
CA ASP A 94 6.40 -13.54 -12.42
C ASP A 94 6.64 -14.07 -10.99
N MET A 95 6.93 -15.36 -10.85
CA MET A 95 7.32 -15.95 -9.57
C MET A 95 8.69 -15.48 -9.08
N LYS A 96 9.64 -15.21 -10.00
CA LYS A 96 10.94 -14.63 -9.65
C LYS A 96 10.78 -13.20 -9.14
N LEU A 97 10.03 -12.36 -9.86
CA LEU A 97 9.70 -10.99 -9.44
C LEU A 97 9.01 -10.98 -8.08
N LEU A 98 7.98 -11.82 -7.91
CA LEU A 98 7.25 -11.94 -6.65
C LEU A 98 8.16 -12.36 -5.48
N SER A 99 9.03 -13.35 -5.71
CA SER A 99 9.97 -13.83 -4.69
C SER A 99 10.94 -12.73 -4.24
N GLU A 100 11.41 -11.91 -5.17
CA GLU A 100 12.27 -10.75 -4.88
C GLU A 100 11.53 -9.70 -4.05
N MET A 101 10.29 -9.35 -4.44
CA MET A 101 9.46 -8.40 -3.69
C MET A 101 9.16 -8.90 -2.27
N ILE A 102 8.81 -10.19 -2.11
CA ILE A 102 8.58 -10.81 -0.79
C ILE A 102 9.83 -10.73 0.09
N LYS A 103 11.00 -11.01 -0.49
CA LYS A 103 12.29 -10.92 0.23
C LYS A 103 12.57 -9.49 0.68
N ASN A 104 12.35 -8.49 -0.18
CA ASN A 104 12.56 -7.07 0.13
C ASN A 104 11.66 -6.59 1.28
N ALA A 105 10.43 -7.10 1.40
CA ALA A 105 9.55 -6.81 2.52
C ALA A 105 9.86 -7.61 3.81
N GLY A 106 10.90 -8.45 3.82
CA GLY A 106 11.21 -9.30 4.97
C GLY A 106 10.16 -10.38 5.25
N LEU A 107 9.28 -10.68 4.30
CA LEU A 107 8.16 -11.63 4.43
C LEU A 107 8.63 -13.09 4.21
N THR A 108 9.80 -13.44 4.76
CA THR A 108 10.57 -14.68 4.48
C THR A 108 9.90 -15.99 4.91
N ARG A 109 8.75 -15.95 5.60
CA ARG A 109 7.97 -17.14 5.93
C ARG A 109 6.47 -16.91 5.76
N LEU A 110 5.84 -17.90 5.13
CA LEU A 110 4.41 -18.18 5.13
C LEU A 110 3.54 -17.18 4.37
N ILE A 111 3.43 -17.40 3.06
CA ILE A 111 2.15 -17.21 2.40
C ILE A 111 1.79 -18.54 1.73
N LYS A 112 0.74 -19.21 2.22
CA LYS A 112 0.08 -20.22 1.39
C LYS A 112 -0.61 -19.44 0.28
N LEU A 113 0.06 -19.34 -0.85
CA LEU A 113 -0.40 -18.56 -1.99
C LEU A 113 -1.65 -19.25 -2.55
N LYS A 114 -2.81 -18.65 -2.32
CA LYS A 114 -4.03 -18.92 -3.08
C LYS A 114 -4.51 -17.61 -3.67
N ASP A 115 -5.20 -17.72 -4.80
CA ASP A 115 -5.83 -16.60 -5.51
C ASP A 115 -4.84 -15.47 -5.85
N ILE A 116 -3.69 -15.84 -6.43
CA ILE A 116 -2.75 -14.87 -7.01
C ILE A 116 -3.44 -14.23 -8.22
N LYS A 117 -3.55 -12.90 -8.20
CA LYS A 117 -3.96 -12.13 -9.37
C LYS A 117 -2.83 -11.18 -9.74
N ILE A 118 -2.31 -11.34 -10.96
CA ILE A 118 -1.29 -10.48 -11.55
C ILE A 118 -1.96 -9.64 -12.62
N ILE A 119 -1.69 -8.34 -12.55
CA ILE A 119 -2.33 -7.32 -13.37
C ILE A 119 -1.19 -6.46 -13.90
N ASP A 120 -0.85 -6.73 -15.17
CA ASP A 120 0.11 -5.92 -15.90
C ASP A 120 -0.63 -4.88 -16.74
N SER A 121 -0.10 -3.66 -16.75
CA SER A 121 -0.59 -2.56 -17.58
C SER A 121 0.57 -1.80 -18.17
N VAL A 122 0.49 -1.51 -19.46
CA VAL A 122 1.40 -0.57 -20.12
C VAL A 122 0.66 0.75 -20.23
N LYS A 123 1.02 1.74 -19.40
CA LYS A 123 0.38 3.06 -19.44
C LYS A 123 1.30 4.04 -20.15
N LYS A 124 0.79 4.65 -21.22
CA LYS A 124 1.48 5.75 -21.92
C LYS A 124 1.36 7.03 -21.09
N ASN A 125 2.48 7.65 -20.73
CA ASN A 125 2.47 8.98 -20.09
C ASN A 125 2.17 10.08 -21.13
N LYS A 126 1.79 11.27 -20.67
CA LYS A 126 1.67 12.52 -21.44
C LYS A 126 2.96 12.90 -22.20
N HIS A 127 4.10 12.32 -21.83
CA HIS A 127 5.41 12.54 -22.46
C HIS A 127 5.84 11.37 -23.37
N ASP A 128 4.92 10.53 -23.84
CA ASP A 128 5.18 9.37 -24.71
C ASP A 128 6.12 8.27 -24.15
N SER A 129 6.56 8.38 -22.90
CA SER A 129 7.24 7.28 -22.19
C SER A 129 6.23 6.20 -21.81
N PHE A 130 6.55 4.94 -22.11
CA PHE A 130 5.83 3.77 -21.63
C PHE A 130 6.37 3.41 -20.25
N PHE A 131 5.47 3.20 -19.28
CA PHE A 131 5.82 2.58 -17.99
C PHE A 131 5.09 1.25 -17.88
N PHE A 132 5.83 0.22 -17.49
CA PHE A 132 5.30 -1.10 -17.16
C PHE A 132 4.85 -1.08 -15.71
N LYS A 133 3.58 -1.41 -15.49
CA LYS A 133 3.01 -1.49 -14.17
C LYS A 133 2.60 -2.93 -13.90
N THR A 134 3.17 -3.55 -12.88
CA THR A 134 2.73 -4.85 -12.36
C THR A 134 2.09 -4.72 -10.97
N LEU A 135 0.88 -5.24 -10.83
CA LEU A 135 0.14 -5.33 -9.56
C LEU A 135 -0.13 -6.80 -9.25
N ILE A 136 0.34 -7.27 -8.11
CA ILE A 136 0.11 -8.62 -7.63
C ILE A 136 -0.69 -8.54 -6.33
N ILE A 137 -1.85 -9.20 -6.30
CA ILE A 137 -2.69 -9.29 -5.10
C ILE A 137 -2.68 -10.74 -4.62
N ILE A 138 -2.36 -10.91 -3.33
CA ILE A 138 -2.23 -12.22 -2.70
C ILE A 138 -3.03 -12.24 -1.40
N PHE A 139 -3.78 -13.31 -1.18
CA PHE A 139 -4.49 -13.54 0.07
C PHE A 139 -3.73 -14.53 0.97
N ASP A 140 -3.42 -14.11 2.20
CA ASP A 140 -2.92 -15.00 3.25
C ASP A 140 -4.10 -15.52 4.08
N GLU A 141 -4.53 -16.75 3.80
CA GLU A 141 -5.66 -17.41 4.50
C GLU A 141 -5.45 -17.49 6.03
N ASN A 142 -4.22 -17.69 6.49
CA ASN A 142 -3.93 -17.90 7.91
C ASN A 142 -4.16 -16.61 8.70
N LYS A 143 -3.73 -15.47 8.14
CA LYS A 143 -3.86 -14.17 8.78
C LYS A 143 -5.16 -13.45 8.40
N LYS A 144 -5.86 -13.92 7.35
CA LYS A 144 -7.00 -13.24 6.71
C LYS A 144 -6.64 -11.83 6.27
N ILE A 145 -5.50 -11.69 5.60
CA ILE A 145 -4.93 -10.41 5.17
C ILE A 145 -4.59 -10.48 3.68
N TYR A 146 -4.79 -9.38 2.97
CA TYR A 146 -4.37 -9.24 1.59
C TYR A 146 -3.04 -8.50 1.53
N TYR A 147 -2.12 -9.01 0.73
CA TYR A 147 -0.88 -8.35 0.38
C TYR A 147 -1.01 -7.84 -1.06
N ILE A 148 -0.71 -6.57 -1.26
CA ILE A 148 -0.71 -5.94 -2.58
C ILE A 148 0.72 -5.52 -2.87
N PHE A 149 1.27 -6.05 -3.95
CA PHE A 149 2.60 -5.74 -4.45
C PHE A 149 2.42 -4.90 -5.70
N GLU A 150 3.01 -3.72 -5.71
CA GLU A 150 2.97 -2.78 -6.84
C GLU A 150 4.40 -2.55 -7.33
N ASN A 151 4.59 -2.61 -8.63
CA ASN A 151 5.86 -2.33 -9.29
C ASN A 151 5.60 -1.45 -10.51
N ILE A 152 6.34 -0.35 -10.64
CA ILE A 152 6.31 0.54 -11.80
C ILE A 152 7.75 0.66 -12.30
N ILE A 153 7.99 0.31 -13.57
CA ILE A 153 9.29 0.38 -14.27
C ILE A 153 9.14 1.23 -15.52
#